data_AF-A0A2N3LKR7-F1
#
_entry.id   AF-A0A2N3LKR7-F1
#
_cell.length_a   1.000
_cell.length_b   1.000
_cell.length_c   1.000
_cell.angle_alpha   90.00
_cell.angle_beta   90.00
_cell.angle_gamma   90.00
#
_symmetry.space_group_name_H-M   'P 1'
#
loop_
_entity.id
_entity.type
_entity.pdbx_description
1 polymer ?
#
loop_
_entity_poly.entity_id
_entity_poly.type
_entity_poly.pdbx_seq_one_letter_code
_entity_poly.pdbx_strand_id
1 'polypeptide(L)'
;MSLNGMLGTMFRELANSDWNKNRIRDNRFKHLPHTGLLHSYEYLDKLVDDCEEREEYEAILDHLYQFDMEKIPSYKEIEWKIINKLR
;
A
#
# COMPACT_ATOMS: atom_id res chain seq x y z
N MET A 1 11.97 -37.78 12.29
CA MET A 1 11.56 -36.40 11.95
C MET A 1 10.05 -36.33 12.12
N SER A 2 9.53 -35.38 12.90
CA SER A 2 8.10 -35.30 13.22
C SER A 2 7.32 -34.62 12.09
N LEU A 3 6.21 -35.24 11.65
CA LEU A 3 5.26 -34.71 10.66
C LEU A 3 4.79 -33.28 10.98
N ASN A 4 4.72 -32.92 12.27
CA ASN A 4 4.34 -31.59 12.72
C ASN A 4 5.38 -30.51 12.37
N GLY A 5 6.67 -30.87 12.29
CA GLY A 5 7.72 -29.94 11.88
C GLY A 5 7.70 -29.64 10.39
N MET A 6 7.37 -30.65 9.57
CA MET A 6 7.35 -30.55 8.11
C MET A 6 6.13 -29.77 7.59
N LEU A 7 4.96 -29.98 8.22
CA LEU A 7 3.76 -29.16 7.97
C LEU A 7 3.97 -27.71 8.42
N GLY A 8 4.61 -27.49 9.58
CA GLY A 8 4.91 -26.14 10.07
C GLY A 8 5.81 -25.33 9.14
N THR A 9 6.80 -25.95 8.49
CA THR A 9 7.64 -25.30 7.47
C THR A 9 6.86 -24.95 6.19
N MET A 10 6.02 -25.85 5.69
CA MET A 10 5.20 -25.60 4.49
C MET A 10 4.18 -24.47 4.70
N PHE A 11 3.52 -24.42 5.87
CA PHE A 11 2.61 -23.31 6.21
C PHE A 11 3.35 -21.97 6.32
N ARG A 12 4.58 -21.99 6.86
CA ARG A 12 5.41 -20.79 7.00
C ARG A 12 5.95 -20.31 5.65
N GLU A 13 6.23 -21.21 4.72
CA GLU A 13 6.56 -20.88 3.32
C GLU A 13 5.36 -20.35 2.54
N LEU A 14 4.16 -20.91 2.71
CA LEU A 14 2.94 -20.39 2.10
C LEU A 14 2.55 -19.02 2.66
N ALA A 15 2.69 -18.80 3.97
CA ALA A 15 2.43 -17.50 4.59
C ALA A 15 3.41 -16.42 4.10
N ASN A 16 4.67 -16.80 3.84
CA ASN A 16 5.71 -15.92 3.28
C ASN A 16 5.76 -15.92 1.74
N SER A 17 4.90 -16.69 1.08
CA SER A 17 4.88 -16.77 -0.38
C SER A 17 4.61 -15.40 -0.98
N ASP A 18 5.26 -15.10 -2.10
CA ASP A 18 5.09 -13.84 -2.81
C ASP A 18 3.63 -13.63 -3.23
N TRP A 19 2.88 -14.72 -3.45
CA TRP A 19 1.44 -14.65 -3.69
C TRP A 19 0.65 -14.07 -2.52
N ASN A 20 0.93 -14.49 -1.27
CA ASN A 20 0.23 -13.94 -0.11
C ASN A 20 0.63 -12.49 0.18
N LYS A 21 1.91 -12.15 -0.02
CA LYS A 21 2.39 -10.76 0.08
C LYS A 21 1.71 -9.86 -0.95
N ASN A 22 1.67 -10.29 -2.21
CA ASN A 22 1.01 -9.56 -3.29
C ASN A 22 -0.49 -9.44 -3.02
N ARG A 23 -1.16 -10.48 -2.49
CA ARG A 23 -2.58 -10.40 -2.13
C ARG A 23 -2.87 -9.41 -1.00
N ILE A 24 -2.01 -9.35 0.02
CA ILE A 24 -2.15 -8.39 1.14
C ILE A 24 -1.88 -6.97 0.64
N ARG A 25 -0.88 -6.81 -0.22
CA ARG A 25 -0.50 -5.55 -0.86
C ARG A 25 -1.61 -5.01 -1.77
N ASP A 26 -2.12 -5.85 -2.65
CA ASP A 26 -3.24 -5.54 -3.55
C ASP A 26 -4.49 -5.10 -2.78
N ASN A 27 -4.80 -5.76 -1.65
CA ASN A 27 -5.87 -5.29 -0.75
C ASN A 27 -5.57 -3.91 -0.15
N ARG A 28 -4.33 -3.64 0.30
CA ARG A 28 -4.00 -2.34 0.91
C ARG A 28 -4.22 -1.18 -0.05
N PHE A 29 -3.82 -1.31 -1.31
CA PHE A 29 -3.97 -0.24 -2.30
C PHE A 29 -5.37 -0.18 -2.94
N LYS A 30 -6.02 -1.33 -3.21
CA LYS A 30 -7.38 -1.34 -3.76
C LYS A 30 -8.44 -0.81 -2.80
N HIS A 31 -8.23 -0.93 -1.49
CA HIS A 31 -9.20 -0.43 -0.50
C HIS A 31 -9.03 1.05 -0.18
N LEU A 32 -7.87 1.67 -0.48
CA LEU A 32 -7.64 3.09 -0.23
C LEU A 32 -8.79 3.97 -0.74
N PRO A 33 -9.12 3.96 -2.05
CA PRO A 33 -10.16 4.82 -2.62
C PRO A 33 -11.59 4.46 -2.19
N HIS A 34 -11.79 3.46 -1.32
CA HIS A 34 -13.11 3.02 -0.84
C HIS A 34 -13.31 3.25 0.66
N THR A 35 -12.30 3.74 1.37
CA THR A 35 -12.35 3.90 2.83
C THR A 35 -13.25 5.04 3.30
N GLY A 36 -13.65 5.96 2.41
CA GLY A 36 -14.57 7.07 2.71
C GLY A 36 -14.05 8.07 3.75
N LEU A 37 -12.85 7.83 4.30
CA LEU A 37 -12.18 8.62 5.31
C LEU A 37 -10.77 8.91 4.84
N LEU A 38 -10.31 10.13 5.08
CA LEU A 38 -8.95 10.51 4.77
C LEU A 38 -7.99 9.80 5.73
N HIS A 39 -7.17 8.91 5.20
CA HIS A 39 -6.02 8.34 5.91
C HIS A 39 -4.99 9.41 6.30
N SER A 40 -4.32 9.19 7.43
CA SER A 40 -3.32 10.13 7.95
C SER A 40 -2.12 10.27 7.00
N TYR A 41 -1.50 11.44 7.02
CA TYR A 41 -0.25 11.71 6.31
C TYR A 41 0.82 10.63 6.56
N GLU A 42 1.07 10.28 7.83
CA GLU A 42 2.09 9.28 8.19
C GLU A 42 1.83 7.90 7.59
N TYR A 43 0.55 7.54 7.44
CA TYR A 43 0.17 6.27 6.81
C TYR A 43 0.39 6.33 5.30
N LEU A 44 -0.05 7.41 4.65
CA LEU A 44 0.11 7.59 3.21
C LEU A 44 1.59 7.74 2.81
N ASP A 45 2.40 8.46 3.59
CA ASP A 45 3.83 8.63 3.31
C ASP A 45 4.60 7.30 3.37
N LYS A 46 4.30 6.47 4.39
CA LYS A 46 4.82 5.10 4.43
C LYS A 46 4.34 4.25 3.26
N LEU A 47 3.07 4.40 2.88
CA LEU A 47 2.51 3.69 1.73
C LEU A 47 3.26 4.04 0.44
N VAL A 48 3.57 5.31 0.23
CA VAL A 48 4.36 5.80 -0.92
C VAL A 48 5.79 5.23 -0.93
N ASP A 49 6.37 4.99 0.25
CA ASP A 49 7.69 4.36 0.35
C ASP A 49 7.66 2.86 0.06
N ASP A 50 6.55 2.20 0.38
CA ASP A 50 6.32 0.77 0.12
C ASP A 50 5.84 0.47 -1.33
N CYS A 51 5.47 1.48 -2.11
CA CYS A 51 5.06 1.31 -3.51
C CYS A 51 6.21 0.83 -4.41
N GLU A 52 5.96 -0.19 -5.22
CA GLU A 52 6.90 -0.65 -6.27
C GLU A 52 6.27 -0.60 -7.66
N GLU A 53 4.93 -0.59 -7.76
CA GLU A 53 4.22 -0.55 -9.03
C GLU A 53 3.51 0.79 -9.25
N ARG A 54 3.39 1.20 -10.51
CA ARG A 54 2.75 2.45 -10.89
C ARG A 54 1.30 2.54 -10.43
N GLU A 55 0.57 1.43 -10.49
CA GLU A 55 -0.85 1.34 -10.12
C GLU A 55 -1.08 1.69 -8.63
N GLU A 56 -0.10 1.47 -7.77
CA GLU A 56 -0.18 1.75 -6.34
C GLU A 56 0.00 3.23 -6.03
N TYR A 57 0.90 3.87 -6.76
CA TYR A 57 1.04 5.32 -6.74
C TYR A 57 -0.25 6.00 -7.23
N GLU A 58 -0.85 5.49 -8.30
CA GLU A 58 -2.14 5.97 -8.81
C GLU A 58 -3.27 5.80 -7.78
N ALA A 59 -3.33 4.66 -7.08
CA ALA A 59 -4.33 4.43 -6.04
C ALA A 59 -4.23 5.42 -4.85
N ILE A 60 -3.00 5.83 -4.48
CA ILE A 60 -2.80 6.86 -3.45
C ILE A 60 -3.24 8.23 -3.96
N LEU A 61 -2.92 8.57 -5.21
CA LEU A 61 -3.37 9.83 -5.81
C LEU A 61 -4.90 9.90 -5.92
N ASP A 62 -5.55 8.82 -6.36
CA ASP A 62 -7.01 8.74 -6.42
C ASP A 62 -7.63 8.94 -5.04
N HIS A 63 -7.07 8.32 -4.00
CA HIS A 63 -7.50 8.52 -2.63
C HIS A 63 -7.32 9.98 -2.19
N LEU A 64 -6.20 10.63 -2.52
CA LEU A 64 -5.98 12.03 -2.19
C LEU A 64 -6.98 12.95 -2.91
N TYR A 65 -7.24 12.73 -4.20
CA TYR A 65 -8.14 13.56 -5.00
C TYR A 65 -9.64 13.36 -4.66
N GLN A 66 -10.01 12.28 -3.99
CA GLN A 66 -11.36 12.14 -3.43
C GLN A 66 -11.63 13.15 -2.30
N PHE A 67 -10.59 13.66 -1.64
CA PHE A 67 -10.71 14.70 -0.64
C PHE A 67 -10.26 16.05 -1.26
N ASP A 68 -10.86 17.16 -0.82
CA ASP A 68 -10.46 18.51 -1.28
C ASP A 68 -9.11 18.93 -0.65
N MET A 69 -8.04 18.26 -1.08
CA MET A 69 -6.71 18.30 -0.47
C MET A 69 -5.85 19.46 -0.93
N GLU A 70 -6.32 20.26 -1.90
CA GLU A 70 -5.60 21.44 -2.40
C GLU A 70 -5.22 22.42 -1.29
N LYS A 71 -5.94 22.38 -0.17
CA LYS A 71 -5.78 23.29 0.97
C LYS A 71 -4.86 22.77 2.06
N ILE A 72 -4.39 21.52 1.99
CA ILE A 72 -3.57 20.92 3.06
C ILE A 72 -2.13 20.69 2.55
N PRO A 73 -1.15 21.49 3.02
CA PRO A 73 0.23 21.45 2.52
C PRO A 73 0.92 20.09 2.65
N SER A 74 0.68 19.37 3.74
CA SER A 74 1.30 18.06 3.99
C SER A 74 0.91 17.02 2.92
N TYR A 75 -0.33 17.04 2.41
CA TYR A 75 -0.74 16.09 1.38
C TYR A 75 -0.24 16.46 -0.02
N LYS A 76 0.06 17.75 -0.26
CA LYS A 76 0.80 18.15 -1.47
C LYS A 76 2.21 17.57 -1.46
N GLU A 77 2.88 17.51 -0.31
CA GLU A 77 4.21 16.88 -0.26
C GLU A 77 4.17 15.41 -0.70
N ILE A 78 3.11 14.68 -0.32
CA ILE A 78 2.88 13.29 -0.77
C ILE A 78 2.69 13.24 -2.28
N GLU A 79 1.82 14.08 -2.83
CA GLU A 79 1.59 14.17 -4.28
C GLU A 79 2.89 14.44 -5.05
N TRP A 80 3.69 15.40 -4.59
CA TRP A 80 4.99 15.72 -5.18
C TRP A 80 5.98 14.57 -5.09
N LYS A 81 6.01 13.85 -3.96
CA LYS A 81 6.85 12.66 -3.77
C LYS A 81 6.47 11.57 -4.77
N ILE A 82 5.17 11.35 -4.99
CA ILE A 82 4.66 10.40 -5.98
C ILE A 82 5.03 10.83 -7.40
N ILE A 83 4.77 12.08 -7.78
CA ILE A 83 5.10 12.62 -9.11
C ILE A 83 6.59 12.47 -9.41
N ASN A 84 7.47 12.71 -8.43
CA ASN A 84 8.91 12.54 -8.59
C ASN A 84 9.33 11.07 -8.78
N LYS A 85 8.64 10.11 -8.15
CA LYS A 85 8.93 8.68 -8.34
C LYS A 85 8.40 8.12 -9.66
N LEU A 86 7.34 8.72 -10.21
CA LEU A 86 6.73 8.32 -11.48
C LEU A 86 7.42 8.92 -12.73
N ARG A 87 8.36 9.84 -12.53
CA ARG A 87 9.06 10.58 -13.57
C ARG A 87 10.35 9.89 -13.99
#